data_AF-A0A2D4PTV2-F1
#
_entry.id   AF-A0A2D4PTV2-F1
#
_cell.length_a   1.000
_cell.length_b   1.000
_cell.length_c   1.000
_cell.angle_alpha   90.00
_cell.angle_beta   90.00
_cell.angle_gamma   90.00
#
_symmetry.space_group_name_H-M   'P 1'
#
loop_
_entity.id
_entity.type
_entity.pdbx_description
1 polymer ?
#
loop_
_entity_poly.entity_id
_entity_poly.type
_entity_poly.pdbx_seq_one_letter_code
_entity_poly.pdbx_strand_id
1 'polypeptide(L)'
;SDPMKTQDVPPTNQGVDHKQVQRELGDVVLHLHNPTILSSSSIEVHWTVDQQSQYIQGYKILYRPTASSQGESEWLIFDVRTPTKNSIVIPELKKGVNYEIKARPFFNEFQGADSEVKFAKTLEEAPSAPPQSVSVTKNDGNGTAIVITWQPPPEDTQNGMVQEYKVWCLGNESRYHINKTVDGSTFSLIIPSLIPGIRYSVEVAASTGAGAGVKSEPQFIQLDSYGNPVSPEDQVSLAQQISHVVKQPAFIAGIGAACWIILMVFSIWLYRHRKKRNG
;
A
#
# COMPACT_ATOMS: atom_id res chain seq x y z
N SER A 1 -47.38 -29.46 -47.85
CA SER A 1 -45.96 -29.79 -47.72
C SER A 1 -45.18 -28.50 -47.85
N ASP A 2 -44.62 -28.02 -46.74
CA ASP A 2 -43.94 -26.72 -46.64
C ASP A 2 -42.70 -26.62 -47.53
N PRO A 3 -42.43 -25.47 -48.15
CA PRO A 3 -41.12 -25.20 -48.72
C PRO A 3 -40.18 -24.69 -47.62
N MET A 4 -39.06 -25.40 -47.51
CA MET A 4 -37.97 -25.19 -46.57
C MET A 4 -37.40 -23.76 -46.65
N LYS A 5 -37.31 -23.12 -45.49
CA LYS A 5 -36.66 -21.84 -45.23
C LYS A 5 -35.16 -21.98 -45.54
N THR A 6 -34.69 -21.33 -46.60
CA THR A 6 -33.25 -21.25 -46.91
C THR A 6 -32.55 -20.41 -45.84
N GLN A 7 -31.53 -21.03 -45.24
CA GLN A 7 -30.69 -20.49 -44.20
C GLN A 7 -29.65 -19.54 -44.83
N ASP A 8 -29.62 -18.29 -44.38
CA ASP A 8 -28.65 -17.29 -44.82
C ASP A 8 -27.23 -17.73 -44.43
N VAL A 9 -26.42 -18.03 -45.46
CA VAL A 9 -24.99 -18.31 -45.33
C VAL A 9 -24.27 -16.96 -45.23
N PRO A 10 -23.33 -16.76 -44.28
CA PRO A 10 -22.57 -15.52 -44.23
C PRO A 10 -21.71 -15.40 -45.49
N PRO A 11 -21.55 -14.19 -46.06
CA PRO A 11 -20.89 -14.03 -47.34
C PRO A 11 -19.44 -14.49 -47.27
N THR A 12 -19.12 -15.46 -48.11
CA THR A 12 -17.78 -16.01 -48.35
C THR A 12 -16.90 -14.98 -49.06
N ASN A 13 -15.61 -14.96 -48.72
CA ASN A 13 -14.49 -14.06 -49.09
C ASN A 13 -14.23 -13.75 -50.60
N GLN A 14 -15.24 -13.63 -51.46
CA GLN A 14 -15.09 -13.20 -52.85
C GLN A 14 -16.15 -12.15 -53.19
N GLY A 15 -15.81 -10.87 -53.14
CA GLY A 15 -16.70 -9.83 -53.68
C GLY A 15 -16.51 -8.41 -53.19
N VAL A 16 -15.67 -8.16 -52.18
CA VAL A 16 -15.47 -6.80 -51.65
C VAL A 16 -14.17 -6.22 -52.19
N ASP A 17 -14.22 -5.05 -52.82
CA ASP A 17 -13.01 -4.34 -53.25
C ASP A 17 -12.24 -3.83 -52.01
N HIS A 18 -11.08 -4.41 -51.75
CA HIS A 18 -10.23 -4.07 -50.61
C HIS A 18 -9.87 -2.57 -50.58
N LYS A 19 -9.72 -1.93 -51.75
CA LYS A 19 -9.44 -0.49 -51.82
C LYS A 19 -10.64 0.33 -51.39
N GLN A 20 -11.85 -0.11 -51.75
CA GLN A 20 -13.09 0.51 -51.32
C GLN A 20 -13.25 0.38 -49.81
N VAL A 21 -13.06 -0.81 -49.24
CA VAL A 21 -13.13 -1.05 -47.79
C VAL A 21 -12.17 -0.14 -47.04
N GLN A 22 -10.91 -0.11 -47.45
CA GLN A 22 -9.90 0.69 -46.78
C GLN A 22 -10.20 2.20 -46.85
N ARG A 23 -10.76 2.67 -47.97
CA ARG A 23 -11.18 4.07 -48.14
C ARG A 23 -12.38 4.40 -47.26
N GLU A 24 -13.46 3.62 -47.36
CA GLU A 24 -14.66 3.85 -46.58
C GLU A 24 -14.38 3.77 -45.08
N LEU A 25 -13.62 2.76 -44.63
CA LEU A 25 -13.24 2.61 -43.23
C LEU A 25 -12.28 3.72 -42.74
N GLY A 26 -11.46 4.27 -43.64
CA GLY A 26 -10.59 5.41 -43.36
C GLY A 26 -11.35 6.74 -43.25
N ASP A 27 -12.46 6.88 -43.98
CA ASP A 27 -13.35 8.04 -43.94
C ASP A 27 -14.31 7.98 -42.72
N VAL A 28 -14.41 6.84 -42.03
CA VAL A 28 -15.17 6.72 -40.77
C VAL A 28 -14.48 7.53 -39.67
N VAL A 29 -15.15 8.60 -39.24
CA VAL A 29 -14.72 9.40 -38.09
C VAL A 29 -15.40 8.86 -36.82
N LEU A 30 -14.57 8.34 -35.91
CA LEU A 30 -14.98 7.91 -34.58
C LEU A 30 -14.58 8.99 -33.58
N HIS A 31 -15.56 9.61 -32.93
CA HIS A 31 -15.35 10.60 -31.89
C HIS A 31 -15.37 9.92 -30.53
N LEU A 32 -14.28 10.07 -29.78
CA LEU A 32 -14.15 9.47 -28.47
C LEU A 32 -14.59 10.48 -27.41
N HIS A 33 -15.63 10.17 -26.66
CA HIS A 33 -16.05 11.05 -25.57
C HIS A 33 -15.05 10.98 -24.39
N ASN A 34 -15.17 11.95 -23.48
CA ASN A 34 -14.38 11.91 -22.26
C ASN A 34 -14.69 10.63 -21.47
N PRO A 35 -13.67 9.81 -21.12
CA PRO A 35 -13.91 8.56 -20.41
C PRO A 35 -14.51 8.80 -19.03
N THR A 36 -15.36 7.87 -18.59
CA THR A 36 -15.98 7.89 -17.26
C THR A 36 -15.24 6.92 -16.35
N ILE A 37 -14.71 7.43 -15.24
CA ILE A 37 -13.95 6.63 -14.28
C ILE A 37 -14.94 5.89 -13.39
N LEU A 38 -14.94 4.55 -13.43
CA LEU A 38 -15.87 3.74 -12.65
C LEU A 38 -15.26 3.25 -11.33
N SER A 39 -13.98 2.91 -11.31
CA SER A 39 -13.29 2.38 -10.12
C SER A 39 -11.78 2.65 -10.17
N SER A 40 -11.05 2.08 -9.21
CA SER A 40 -9.59 2.04 -9.19
C SER A 40 -8.99 1.13 -10.27
N SER A 41 -9.78 0.27 -10.91
CA SER A 41 -9.29 -0.66 -11.94
C SER A 41 -10.16 -0.72 -13.19
N SER A 42 -11.10 0.22 -13.37
CA SER A 42 -11.98 0.22 -14.54
C SER A 42 -12.39 1.60 -15.01
N ILE A 43 -12.36 1.79 -16.33
CA ILE A 43 -12.77 3.01 -17.01
C ILE A 43 -13.79 2.64 -18.09
N GLU A 44 -14.91 3.36 -18.13
CA GLU A 44 -15.88 3.26 -19.20
C GLU A 44 -15.56 4.27 -20.32
N VAL A 45 -15.57 3.78 -21.55
CA VAL A 45 -15.29 4.55 -22.75
C VAL A 45 -16.54 4.56 -23.61
N HIS A 46 -16.89 5.74 -24.12
CA HIS A 46 -18.06 5.97 -24.97
C HIS A 46 -17.60 6.67 -26.25
N TRP A 47 -18.20 6.32 -27.39
CA TRP A 47 -17.89 6.93 -28.68
C TRP A 47 -19.13 7.11 -29.55
N THR A 48 -19.03 8.02 -30.51
CA THR A 48 -20.00 8.19 -31.59
C THR A 48 -19.32 8.07 -32.95
N VAL A 49 -20.08 7.62 -33.93
CA VAL A 49 -19.61 7.46 -35.32
C VAL A 49 -20.46 8.34 -36.22
N ASP A 50 -19.85 9.29 -36.91
CA ASP A 50 -20.58 10.26 -37.74
C ASP A 50 -21.16 9.61 -39.00
N GLN A 51 -20.39 8.72 -39.63
CA GLN A 51 -20.76 8.01 -40.85
C GLN A 51 -20.60 6.51 -40.65
N GLN A 52 -21.71 5.83 -40.40
CA GLN A 52 -21.71 4.38 -40.26
C GLN A 52 -21.45 3.75 -41.64
N SER A 53 -20.32 3.06 -41.78
CA SER A 53 -20.04 2.22 -42.96
C SER A 53 -20.59 0.81 -42.76
N GLN A 54 -21.04 0.18 -43.85
CA GLN A 54 -21.37 -1.26 -43.88
C GLN A 54 -20.14 -2.14 -43.58
N TYR A 55 -18.95 -1.59 -43.79
CA TYR A 55 -17.68 -2.24 -43.51
C TYR A 55 -17.21 -1.95 -42.08
N ILE A 56 -18.10 -1.83 -41.09
CA ILE A 56 -17.72 -1.80 -39.67
C ILE A 56 -18.16 -3.12 -39.03
N GLN A 57 -17.20 -3.94 -38.62
CA GLN A 57 -17.48 -5.14 -37.82
C GLN A 57 -17.36 -4.88 -36.32
N GLY A 58 -16.67 -3.80 -35.94
CA GLY A 58 -16.41 -3.48 -34.56
C GLY A 58 -15.40 -2.37 -34.39
N TYR A 59 -14.92 -2.24 -33.15
CA TYR A 59 -14.00 -1.21 -32.73
C TYR A 59 -12.84 -1.81 -31.96
N LYS A 60 -11.65 -1.23 -32.12
CA LYS A 60 -10.48 -1.52 -31.30
C LYS A 60 -10.28 -0.32 -30.37
N ILE A 61 -10.37 -0.55 -29.07
CA ILE A 61 -10.03 0.46 -28.06
C ILE A 61 -8.58 0.23 -27.67
N LEU A 62 -7.71 1.19 -27.95
CA LEU A 62 -6.30 1.16 -27.62
C LEU A 62 -6.08 1.97 -26.35
N TYR A 63 -5.42 1.38 -25.36
CA TYR A 63 -5.12 2.06 -24.11
C TYR A 63 -3.73 1.70 -23.58
N ARG A 64 -3.09 2.64 -22.88
CA ARG A 64 -1.80 2.40 -22.20
C ARG A 64 -1.62 3.33 -21.01
N PRO A 65 -0.86 2.93 -19.98
CA PRO A 65 -0.41 3.88 -18.96
C PRO A 65 0.37 5.03 -19.60
N THR A 66 0.12 6.26 -19.15
CA THR A 66 0.97 7.40 -19.50
C THR A 66 2.37 7.17 -18.90
N ALA A 67 3.42 7.31 -19.72
CA ALA A 67 4.78 7.02 -19.30
C ALA A 67 5.21 7.89 -18.11
N SER A 68 5.56 7.28 -16.97
CA SER A 68 6.07 7.99 -15.79
C SER A 68 7.60 8.18 -15.81
N SER A 69 8.36 7.32 -16.51
CA SER A 69 9.83 7.46 -16.64
C SER A 69 10.55 6.45 -17.57
N GLN A 70 9.86 5.42 -18.09
CA GLN A 70 10.47 4.34 -18.89
C GLN A 70 9.81 4.18 -20.27
N GLY A 71 10.14 5.10 -21.20
CA GLY A 71 9.77 4.97 -22.61
C GLY A 71 8.27 4.92 -22.91
N GLU A 72 7.92 4.90 -24.20
CA GLU A 72 6.53 4.69 -24.60
C GLU A 72 6.12 3.24 -24.34
N SER A 73 5.12 3.03 -23.48
CA SER A 73 4.51 1.71 -23.31
C SER A 73 3.76 1.31 -24.59
N GLU A 74 3.75 0.00 -24.90
CA GLU A 74 2.94 -0.52 -25.99
C GLU A 74 1.45 -0.33 -25.72
N TRP A 75 0.68 -0.13 -26.79
CA TRP A 75 -0.77 -0.01 -26.71
C TRP A 75 -1.40 -1.38 -26.46
N LEU A 76 -2.15 -1.50 -25.37
CA LEU A 76 -3.04 -2.63 -25.15
C LEU A 76 -4.30 -2.44 -26.00
N ILE A 77 -4.87 -3.54 -26.49
CA ILE A 77 -6.04 -3.52 -27.38
C ILE A 77 -7.20 -4.25 -26.73
N PHE A 78 -8.35 -3.59 -26.67
CA PHE A 78 -9.63 -4.18 -26.30
C PHE A 78 -10.55 -4.24 -27.54
N ASP A 79 -10.87 -5.45 -28.00
CA ASP A 79 -11.71 -5.67 -29.19
C ASP A 79 -13.20 -5.65 -28.86
N VAL A 80 -13.95 -4.78 -29.52
CA VAL A 80 -15.41 -4.69 -29.46
C VAL A 80 -16.00 -5.20 -30.78
N ARG A 81 -16.38 -6.49 -30.82
CA ARG A 81 -16.86 -7.18 -32.05
C ARG A 81 -18.36 -6.98 -32.33
N THR A 82 -18.91 -5.84 -31.94
CA THR A 82 -20.34 -5.53 -32.11
C THR A 82 -20.46 -4.11 -32.62
N PRO A 83 -20.81 -3.90 -33.91
CA PRO A 83 -20.77 -2.57 -34.53
C PRO A 83 -21.89 -1.64 -34.03
N THR A 84 -22.90 -2.18 -33.36
CA THR A 84 -23.99 -1.40 -32.74
C THR A 84 -23.65 -0.91 -31.33
N LYS A 85 -22.55 -1.38 -30.73
CA LYS A 85 -22.09 -0.88 -29.43
C LYS A 85 -21.40 0.46 -29.60
N ASN A 86 -21.71 1.37 -28.68
CA ASN A 86 -21.12 2.70 -28.58
C ASN A 86 -20.38 2.92 -27.25
N SER A 87 -20.32 1.89 -26.39
CA SER A 87 -19.59 1.95 -25.12
C SER A 87 -19.01 0.61 -24.69
N ILE A 88 -17.95 0.69 -23.88
CA ILE A 88 -17.35 -0.48 -23.21
C ILE A 88 -16.65 -0.08 -21.92
N VAL A 89 -16.57 -1.02 -20.98
CA VAL A 89 -15.75 -0.90 -19.78
C VAL A 89 -14.43 -1.62 -20.02
N ILE A 90 -13.31 -0.91 -19.84
CA ILE A 90 -11.98 -1.47 -19.81
C ILE A 90 -11.68 -1.92 -18.36
N PRO A 91 -11.55 -3.23 -18.09
CA PRO A 91 -11.30 -3.74 -16.75
C PRO A 91 -9.79 -3.87 -16.46
N GLU A 92 -9.46 -4.30 -15.24
CA GLU A 92 -8.11 -4.74 -14.82
C GLU A 92 -7.00 -3.68 -15.03
N LEU A 93 -7.38 -2.40 -14.97
CA LEU A 93 -6.44 -1.29 -15.03
C LEU A 93 -5.65 -1.16 -13.72
N LYS A 94 -4.45 -0.60 -13.80
CA LYS A 94 -3.62 -0.26 -12.64
C LYS A 94 -4.26 0.86 -11.84
N LYS A 95 -4.14 0.77 -10.51
CA LYS A 95 -4.77 1.68 -9.55
C LYS A 95 -4.06 3.01 -9.44
N GLY A 96 -4.81 4.10 -9.45
CA GLY A 96 -4.27 5.46 -9.37
C GLY A 96 -3.36 5.86 -10.54
N VAL A 97 -3.49 5.22 -11.70
CA VAL A 97 -2.63 5.42 -12.88
C VAL A 97 -3.36 6.22 -13.95
N ASN A 98 -2.63 7.12 -14.62
CA ASN A 98 -3.12 7.85 -15.78
C ASN A 98 -3.01 6.97 -17.03
N TYR A 99 -4.08 6.92 -17.83
CA TYR A 99 -4.16 6.18 -19.08
C TYR A 99 -4.40 7.13 -20.25
N GLU A 100 -3.71 6.85 -21.36
CA GLU A 100 -4.03 7.33 -22.70
C GLU A 100 -4.97 6.33 -23.37
N ILE A 101 -6.02 6.82 -24.02
CA ILE A 101 -7.05 6.00 -24.66
C ILE A 101 -7.39 6.59 -26.03
N LYS A 102 -7.42 5.75 -27.06
CA LYS A 102 -7.93 6.09 -28.39
C LYS A 102 -8.70 4.89 -28.96
N ALA A 103 -9.50 5.12 -30.00
CA ALA A 103 -10.28 4.06 -30.61
C ALA A 103 -10.23 4.15 -32.14
N ARG A 104 -10.39 3.02 -32.81
CA ARG A 104 -10.53 2.95 -34.28
C ARG A 104 -11.54 1.88 -34.69
N PRO A 105 -12.30 2.07 -35.77
CA PRO A 105 -13.13 1.01 -36.33
C PRO A 105 -12.28 -0.02 -37.08
N PHE A 106 -12.76 -1.25 -37.20
CA PHE A 106 -12.09 -2.30 -37.98
C PHE A 106 -13.07 -3.17 -38.78
N PHE A 107 -12.53 -3.82 -39.83
CA PHE A 107 -13.22 -4.80 -40.65
C PHE A 107 -12.24 -5.86 -41.13
N ASN A 108 -12.39 -7.10 -40.67
CA ASN A 108 -11.41 -8.16 -40.91
C ASN A 108 -9.97 -7.67 -40.61
N GLU A 109 -9.10 -7.66 -41.62
CA GLU A 109 -7.72 -7.16 -41.55
C GLU A 109 -7.59 -5.63 -41.65
N PHE A 110 -8.63 -4.93 -42.12
CA PHE A 110 -8.61 -3.49 -42.35
C PHE A 110 -8.87 -2.71 -41.06
N GLN A 111 -8.19 -1.58 -40.94
CA GLN A 111 -8.30 -0.66 -39.80
C GLN A 111 -8.58 0.75 -40.32
N GLY A 112 -9.48 1.45 -39.64
CA GLY A 112 -9.79 2.84 -39.91
C GLY A 112 -8.82 3.80 -39.22
N ALA A 113 -9.15 5.08 -39.30
CA ALA A 113 -8.40 6.13 -38.62
C ALA A 113 -8.56 6.03 -37.09
N ASP A 114 -7.53 6.47 -36.37
CA ASP A 114 -7.62 6.68 -34.92
C ASP A 114 -8.49 7.90 -34.59
N SER A 115 -9.24 7.81 -33.51
CA SER A 115 -9.87 8.95 -32.85
C SER A 115 -8.83 9.89 -32.24
N GLU A 116 -9.30 11.02 -31.71
CA GLU A 116 -8.57 11.79 -30.74
C GLU A 116 -8.17 10.94 -29.52
N VAL A 117 -7.01 11.26 -28.94
CA VAL A 117 -6.54 10.64 -27.71
C VAL A 117 -7.22 11.33 -26.52
N LYS A 118 -7.79 10.53 -25.63
CA LYS A 118 -8.33 10.96 -24.35
C LYS A 118 -7.48 10.44 -23.20
N PHE A 119 -7.54 11.15 -22.08
CA PHE A 119 -6.82 10.82 -20.87
C PHE A 119 -7.80 10.56 -19.73
N ALA A 120 -7.52 9.57 -18.90
CA ALA A 120 -8.29 9.30 -17.71
C ALA A 120 -7.41 8.66 -16.64
N LYS A 121 -7.61 9.05 -15.37
CA LYS A 121 -6.90 8.49 -14.22
C LYS A 121 -7.86 7.55 -13.48
N THR A 122 -7.45 6.30 -13.25
CA THR A 122 -8.20 5.40 -12.36
C THR A 122 -8.23 5.96 -10.94
N LEU A 123 -9.25 5.60 -10.16
CA LEU A 123 -9.31 6.04 -8.76
C LEU A 123 -8.09 5.55 -7.98
N GLU A 124 -7.60 6.37 -7.06
CA GLU A 124 -6.53 5.97 -6.15
C GLU A 124 -7.06 5.00 -5.09
N GLU A 125 -6.17 4.14 -4.59
CA GLU A 125 -6.39 3.39 -3.35
C GLU A 125 -5.26 3.71 -2.38
N ALA A 126 -5.46 3.37 -1.10
CA ALA A 126 -4.38 3.43 -0.13
C ALA A 126 -3.22 2.50 -0.56
N PRO A 127 -1.96 2.87 -0.26
CA PRO A 127 -0.82 2.00 -0.54
C PRO A 127 -0.99 0.62 0.09
N SER A 128 -0.81 -0.41 -0.73
CA SER A 128 -1.02 -1.81 -0.33
C SER A 128 0.21 -2.46 0.33
N ALA A 129 1.38 -1.84 0.20
CA ALA A 129 2.60 -2.24 0.87
C ALA A 129 3.15 -1.09 1.73
N PRO A 130 3.90 -1.40 2.79
CA PRO A 130 4.51 -0.39 3.64
C PRO A 130 5.74 0.28 2.98
N PRO A 131 6.21 1.41 3.55
CA PRO A 131 7.52 1.98 3.23
C PRO A 131 8.65 0.97 3.44
N GLN A 132 9.66 1.05 2.59
CA GLN A 132 10.81 0.14 2.60
C GLN A 132 11.93 0.67 3.51
N SER A 133 12.84 -0.20 3.92
CA SER A 133 14.10 0.17 4.59
C SER A 133 13.91 1.10 5.81
N VAL A 134 12.84 0.89 6.59
CA VAL A 134 12.58 1.69 7.80
C VAL A 134 13.68 1.42 8.82
N SER A 135 14.39 2.47 9.23
CA SER A 135 15.44 2.40 10.24
C SER A 135 15.27 3.48 11.29
N VAL A 136 15.67 3.15 12.53
CA VAL A 136 15.60 4.04 13.67
C VAL A 136 16.96 4.07 14.35
N THR A 137 17.57 5.25 14.43
CA THR A 137 18.89 5.45 15.04
C THR A 137 18.83 6.59 16.06
N LYS A 138 19.80 6.62 16.98
CA LYS A 138 20.01 7.79 17.84
C LYS A 138 20.44 8.96 16.97
N ASN A 139 19.94 10.16 17.26
CA ASN A 139 20.47 11.38 16.68
C ASN A 139 21.79 11.76 17.38
N ASP A 140 22.86 12.03 16.63
CA ASP A 140 24.22 12.25 17.15
C ASP A 140 24.39 13.50 18.03
N GLY A 141 23.35 14.31 18.18
CA GLY A 141 23.32 15.44 19.12
C GLY A 141 23.20 15.00 20.59
N ASN A 142 23.58 15.89 21.52
CA ASN A 142 23.32 15.69 22.94
C ASN A 142 21.80 15.68 23.20
N GLY A 143 21.25 14.53 23.61
CA GLY A 143 19.85 14.40 23.99
C GLY A 143 19.28 12.99 23.77
N THR A 144 17.96 12.88 23.94
CA THR A 144 17.18 11.65 23.74
C THR A 144 16.40 11.68 22.43
N ALA A 145 16.99 12.26 21.38
CA ALA A 145 16.37 12.35 20.06
C ALA A 145 16.72 11.14 19.20
N ILE A 146 15.77 10.72 18.36
CA ILE A 146 15.96 9.65 17.38
C ILE A 146 15.74 10.18 15.97
N VAL A 147 16.42 9.56 15.00
CA VAL A 147 16.22 9.78 13.57
C VAL A 147 15.55 8.53 12.99
N ILE A 148 14.48 8.75 12.26
CA ILE A 148 13.73 7.70 11.57
C ILE A 148 13.93 7.97 10.09
N THR A 149 14.35 6.96 9.33
CA THR A 149 14.51 7.05 7.87
C THR A 149 13.79 5.90 7.19
N TRP A 150 13.35 6.12 5.96
CA TRP A 150 12.64 5.11 5.16
C TRP A 150 12.82 5.37 3.66
N GLN A 151 12.37 4.43 2.85
CA GLN A 151 12.24 4.52 1.41
C GLN A 151 10.76 4.39 1.00
N PRO A 152 10.35 4.91 -0.16
CA PRO A 152 8.97 4.77 -0.62
C PRO A 152 8.57 3.29 -0.80
N PRO A 153 7.27 2.96 -0.72
CA PRO A 153 6.77 1.64 -1.13
C PRO A 153 7.10 1.37 -2.61
N PRO A 154 7.17 0.09 -3.04
CA PRO A 154 7.29 -0.27 -4.45
C PRO A 154 6.23 0.43 -5.32
N GLU A 155 6.61 0.97 -6.48
CA GLU A 155 5.74 1.82 -7.33
C GLU A 155 4.41 1.13 -7.69
N ASP A 156 4.43 -0.17 -7.95
CA ASP A 156 3.28 -1.01 -8.27
C ASP A 156 2.29 -1.18 -7.11
N THR A 157 2.73 -0.92 -5.88
CA THR A 157 1.93 -1.06 -4.65
C THR A 157 1.46 0.27 -4.07
N GLN A 158 1.93 1.40 -4.60
CA GLN A 158 1.55 2.74 -4.15
C GLN A 158 0.08 3.05 -4.43
N ASN A 159 -0.49 2.46 -5.49
CA ASN A 159 -1.90 2.61 -5.88
C ASN A 159 -2.35 4.07 -6.11
N GLY A 160 -1.41 4.96 -6.42
CA GLY A 160 -1.63 6.40 -6.55
C GLY A 160 -0.37 7.19 -6.22
N MET A 161 -0.48 8.51 -6.25
CA MET A 161 0.64 9.38 -5.87
C MET A 161 0.74 9.46 -4.35
N VAL A 162 1.89 9.10 -3.77
CA VAL A 162 2.14 9.25 -2.33
C VAL A 162 2.16 10.73 -1.97
N GLN A 163 1.22 11.16 -1.12
CA GLN A 163 1.07 12.56 -0.72
C GLN A 163 1.75 12.86 0.62
N GLU A 164 1.76 11.89 1.53
CA GLU A 164 2.31 12.04 2.89
C GLU A 164 2.80 10.70 3.46
N TYR A 165 3.71 10.78 4.43
CA TYR A 165 4.09 9.68 5.31
C TYR A 165 3.63 9.95 6.73
N LYS A 166 3.05 8.93 7.35
CA LYS A 166 2.61 8.94 8.76
C LYS A 166 3.57 8.09 9.57
N VAL A 167 4.10 8.67 10.63
CA VAL A 167 5.04 8.04 11.55
C VAL A 167 4.40 7.96 12.93
N TRP A 168 4.33 6.76 13.49
CA TRP A 168 3.88 6.50 14.85
C TRP A 168 5.06 6.02 15.67
N CYS A 169 5.35 6.70 16.77
CA CYS A 169 6.33 6.29 17.76
C CYS A 169 5.59 6.04 19.09
N LEU A 170 5.35 4.77 19.39
CA LEU A 170 4.42 4.32 20.41
C LEU A 170 5.19 3.75 21.60
N GLY A 171 5.12 4.41 22.76
CA GLY A 171 5.59 3.85 24.02
C GLY A 171 4.63 2.80 24.61
N ASN A 172 5.04 2.20 25.73
CA ASN A 172 4.26 1.21 26.50
C ASN A 172 2.87 1.71 26.94
N GLU A 173 2.72 3.01 27.17
CA GLU A 173 1.49 3.67 27.58
C GLU A 173 1.14 4.80 26.62
N SER A 174 -0.16 5.04 26.41
CA SER A 174 -0.68 5.99 25.41
C SER A 174 -0.18 7.42 25.58
N ARG A 175 0.11 7.85 26.82
CA ARG A 175 0.67 9.17 27.12
C ARG A 175 2.06 9.41 26.52
N TYR A 176 2.72 8.34 26.06
CA TYR A 176 4.03 8.39 25.41
C TYR A 176 3.96 8.21 23.90
N HIS A 177 2.75 8.19 23.31
CA HIS A 177 2.60 8.06 21.86
C HIS A 177 2.89 9.40 21.17
N ILE A 178 3.71 9.36 20.12
CA ILE A 178 4.06 10.51 19.30
C ILE A 178 3.69 10.19 17.85
N ASN A 179 2.79 10.98 17.28
CA ASN A 179 2.37 10.84 15.89
C ASN A 179 2.87 12.04 15.09
N LYS A 180 3.44 11.77 13.92
CA LYS A 180 3.97 12.81 13.01
C LYS A 180 3.57 12.49 11.57
N THR A 181 3.45 13.55 10.78
CA THR A 181 3.16 13.47 9.36
C THR A 181 4.11 14.38 8.62
N VAL A 182 4.65 13.89 7.51
CA VAL A 182 5.54 14.63 6.60
C VAL A 182 5.06 14.46 5.18
N ASP A 183 5.48 15.35 4.27
CA ASP A 183 5.10 15.26 2.85
C ASP A 183 5.67 14.01 2.16
N GLY A 184 5.10 13.66 1.00
CA GLY A 184 5.48 12.48 0.22
C GLY A 184 6.88 12.52 -0.41
N SER A 185 7.58 13.66 -0.35
CA SER A 185 8.97 13.81 -0.78
C SER A 185 9.99 13.75 0.37
N THR A 186 9.50 13.63 1.61
CA THR A 186 10.32 13.55 2.81
C THR A 186 10.49 12.10 3.25
N PHE A 187 11.73 11.70 3.48
CA PHE A 187 12.13 10.32 3.77
C PHE A 187 12.88 10.16 5.10
N SER A 188 12.91 11.22 5.90
CA SER A 188 13.49 11.20 7.24
C SER A 188 12.74 12.13 8.19
N LEU A 189 12.72 11.76 9.47
CA LEU A 189 12.07 12.52 10.52
C LEU A 189 12.86 12.40 11.83
N ILE A 190 13.03 13.52 12.52
CA ILE A 190 13.61 13.55 13.86
C ILE A 190 12.48 13.62 14.89
N ILE A 191 12.48 12.69 15.84
CA ILE A 191 11.62 12.76 17.03
C ILE A 191 12.49 13.19 18.22
N PRO A 192 12.31 14.41 18.74
CA PRO A 192 13.06 14.88 19.90
C PRO A 192 12.51 14.29 21.20
N SER A 193 13.35 14.28 22.23
CA SER A 193 12.94 14.15 23.64
C SER A 193 12.16 12.89 23.98
N LEU A 194 12.61 11.70 23.54
CA LEU A 194 12.10 10.44 24.05
C LEU A 194 12.42 10.30 25.55
N ILE A 195 11.57 9.58 26.27
CA ILE A 195 11.76 9.35 27.70
C ILE A 195 12.67 8.13 27.89
N PRO A 196 13.82 8.29 28.58
CA PRO A 196 14.70 7.17 28.93
C PRO A 196 13.97 6.03 29.65
N GLY A 197 14.39 4.80 29.36
CA GLY A 197 13.84 3.58 29.97
C GLY A 197 12.54 3.07 29.33
N ILE A 198 11.89 3.86 28.48
CA ILE A 198 10.69 3.43 27.75
C ILE A 198 11.10 2.79 26.42
N ARG A 199 10.55 1.60 26.15
CA ARG A 199 10.65 0.95 24.85
C ARG A 199 9.58 1.50 23.93
N TYR A 200 10.01 2.12 22.83
CA TYR A 200 9.15 2.64 21.78
C TYR A 200 9.12 1.68 20.59
N SER A 201 7.94 1.52 19.98
CA SER A 201 7.78 0.92 18.65
C SER A 201 7.51 1.99 17.62
N VAL A 202 8.31 2.01 16.55
CA VAL A 202 8.21 2.96 15.45
C VAL A 202 7.65 2.26 14.22
N GLU A 203 6.58 2.81 13.68
CA GLU A 203 5.91 2.33 12.48
C GLU A 203 5.72 3.48 11.50
N VAL A 204 5.87 3.22 10.20
CA VAL A 204 5.69 4.22 9.14
C VAL A 204 4.69 3.68 8.11
N ALA A 205 3.79 4.53 7.63
CA ALA A 205 2.91 4.22 6.49
C ALA A 205 2.92 5.35 5.46
N ALA A 206 2.87 4.99 4.19
CA ALA A 206 2.60 5.92 3.11
C ALA A 206 1.09 6.19 3.00
N SER A 207 0.71 7.35 2.47
CA SER A 207 -0.70 7.72 2.24
C SER A 207 -0.87 8.36 0.88
N THR A 208 -1.92 7.96 0.16
CA THR A 208 -2.40 8.58 -1.08
C THR A 208 -3.61 9.48 -0.79
N GLY A 209 -4.21 10.07 -1.83
CA GLY A 209 -5.46 10.82 -1.68
C GLY A 209 -6.64 9.96 -1.23
N ALA A 210 -6.54 8.63 -1.37
CA ALA A 210 -7.53 7.67 -0.90
C ALA A 210 -7.34 7.25 0.57
N GLY A 211 -6.22 7.61 1.20
CA GLY A 211 -5.96 7.38 2.61
C GLY A 211 -4.64 6.67 2.92
N ALA A 212 -4.46 6.35 4.20
CA ALA A 212 -3.24 5.73 4.72
C ALA A 212 -3.17 4.24 4.39
N GLY A 213 -2.01 3.80 3.92
CA GLY A 213 -1.71 2.42 3.58
C GLY A 213 -1.30 1.56 4.76
N VAL A 214 -0.72 0.40 4.42
CA VAL A 214 -0.18 -0.57 5.38
C VAL A 214 1.00 0.03 6.15
N LYS A 215 1.06 -0.21 7.47
CA LYS A 215 2.20 0.20 8.31
C LYS A 215 3.36 -0.77 8.14
N SER A 216 4.59 -0.26 8.22
CA SER A 216 5.79 -1.09 8.28
C SER A 216 5.80 -1.99 9.51
N GLU A 217 6.62 -3.04 9.47
CA GLU A 217 6.95 -3.77 10.68
C GLU A 217 7.54 -2.82 11.75
N PRO A 218 7.21 -3.03 13.04
CA PRO A 218 7.63 -2.14 14.10
C PRO A 218 9.14 -2.23 14.35
N GLN A 219 9.81 -1.09 14.29
CA GLN A 219 11.20 -0.95 14.73
C GLN A 219 11.23 -0.53 16.20
N PHE A 220 12.00 -1.25 17.02
CA PHE A 220 12.04 -0.97 18.46
C PHE A 220 13.30 -0.18 18.82
N ILE A 221 13.12 0.82 19.68
CA ILE A 221 14.23 1.54 20.30
C ILE A 221 13.92 1.85 21.76
N GLN A 222 14.93 1.75 22.61
CA GLN A 222 14.87 2.15 24.00
C GLN A 222 16.16 2.91 24.31
N LEU A 223 16.04 4.08 24.93
CA LEU A 223 17.19 4.90 25.32
C LEU A 223 17.48 4.73 26.81
N ASP A 224 18.75 4.71 27.20
CA ASP A 224 19.18 4.77 28.60
C ASP A 224 19.11 6.20 29.17
N SER A 225 19.47 6.38 30.44
CA SER A 225 19.49 7.69 31.11
C SER A 225 20.46 8.70 30.48
N TYR A 226 21.42 8.24 29.69
CA TYR A 226 22.39 9.05 28.96
C TYR A 226 21.99 9.28 27.49
N GLY A 227 20.81 8.78 27.09
CA GLY A 227 20.26 8.89 25.75
C GLY A 227 20.87 7.91 24.74
N ASN A 228 21.58 6.87 25.16
CA ASN A 228 22.15 5.85 24.26
C ASN A 228 21.15 4.72 24.01
N PRO A 229 21.13 4.12 22.80
CA PRO A 229 20.30 2.95 22.54
C PRO A 229 20.72 1.77 23.41
N VAL A 230 19.75 1.13 24.06
CA VAL A 230 19.96 -0.10 24.82
C VAL A 230 19.82 -1.28 23.86
N SER A 231 20.88 -2.07 23.69
CA SER A 231 20.82 -3.29 22.89
C SER A 231 19.92 -4.33 23.58
N PRO A 232 19.14 -5.13 22.82
CA PRO A 232 18.45 -6.29 23.39
C PRO A 232 19.39 -7.23 24.16
N GLU A 233 20.66 -7.34 23.70
CA GLU A 233 21.68 -8.18 24.32
C GLU A 233 22.07 -7.69 25.72
N ASP A 234 22.08 -6.36 25.95
CA ASP A 234 22.38 -5.78 27.27
C ASP A 234 21.30 -6.10 28.31
N GLN A 235 20.04 -6.17 27.86
CA GLN A 235 18.92 -6.57 28.73
C GLN A 235 18.99 -8.05 29.11
N VAL A 236 19.35 -8.90 28.15
CA VAL A 236 19.55 -10.35 28.38
C VAL A 236 20.73 -10.57 29.30
N SER A 237 21.83 -9.83 29.13
CA SER A 237 23.00 -9.87 30.00
C SER A 237 22.67 -9.51 31.46
N LEU A 238 21.90 -8.43 31.67
CA LEU A 238 21.46 -8.05 33.02
C LEU A 238 20.57 -9.13 33.66
N ALA A 239 19.61 -9.68 32.91
CA ALA A 239 18.74 -10.75 33.41
C ALA A 239 19.53 -12.02 33.74
N GLN A 240 20.55 -12.36 32.94
CA GLN A 240 21.46 -13.47 33.20
C GLN A 240 22.30 -13.22 34.47
N GLN A 241 22.81 -11.99 34.65
CA GLN A 241 23.57 -11.62 35.84
C GLN A 241 22.71 -11.70 37.11
N ILE A 242 21.48 -11.20 37.07
CA ILE A 242 20.52 -11.30 38.18
C ILE A 242 20.19 -12.77 38.47
N SER A 243 19.89 -13.57 37.43
CA SER A 243 19.63 -15.01 37.56
C SER A 243 20.81 -15.76 38.19
N HIS A 244 22.04 -15.40 37.82
CA HIS A 244 23.24 -15.98 38.40
C HIS A 244 23.38 -15.66 39.89
N VAL A 245 23.16 -14.40 40.29
CA VAL A 245 23.20 -13.98 41.71
C VAL A 245 22.14 -14.72 42.53
N VAL A 246 20.91 -14.83 42.03
CA VAL A 246 19.82 -15.50 42.74
C VAL A 246 20.07 -17.00 42.92
N LYS A 247 20.84 -17.63 42.04
CA LYS A 247 21.21 -19.05 42.12
C LYS A 247 22.40 -19.34 43.05
N GLN A 248 23.06 -18.33 43.63
CA GLN A 248 24.19 -18.57 44.51
C GLN A 248 23.76 -19.20 45.85
N PRO A 249 24.43 -20.28 46.31
CA PRO A 249 24.10 -20.94 47.58
C PRO A 249 24.11 -19.98 48.78
N ALA A 250 25.05 -19.03 48.80
CA ALA A 250 25.16 -18.03 49.85
C ALA A 250 23.98 -17.04 49.86
N PHE A 251 23.48 -16.65 48.70
CA PHE A 251 22.32 -15.76 48.57
C PHE A 251 21.03 -16.45 49.04
N ILE A 252 20.82 -17.71 48.62
CA ILE A 252 19.70 -18.55 49.05
C ILE A 252 19.74 -18.77 50.57
N ALA A 253 20.92 -19.09 51.11
CA ALA A 253 21.11 -19.26 52.55
C ALA A 253 20.84 -17.96 53.33
N GLY A 254 21.25 -16.80 52.79
CA GLY A 254 21.00 -15.48 53.38
C GLY A 254 19.52 -15.14 53.48
N ILE A 255 18.75 -15.36 52.40
CA ILE A 255 17.29 -15.16 52.41
C ILE A 255 16.63 -16.14 53.39
N GLY A 256 17.06 -17.41 53.39
CA GLY A 256 16.54 -18.42 54.32
C GLY A 256 16.76 -18.04 55.80
N ALA A 257 17.96 -17.58 56.14
CA ALA A 257 18.28 -17.12 57.49
C ALA A 257 17.47 -15.89 57.90
N ALA A 258 17.31 -14.90 57.00
CA ALA A 258 16.49 -13.72 57.26
C ALA A 258 15.02 -14.09 57.50
N CYS A 259 14.44 -14.95 56.65
CA CYS A 259 13.08 -15.47 56.82
C CYS A 259 12.92 -16.21 58.15
N TRP A 260 13.90 -17.04 58.53
CA TRP A 260 13.86 -17.78 59.80
C TRP A 260 13.89 -16.83 61.02
N ILE A 261 14.73 -15.79 60.97
CA ILE A 261 14.78 -14.76 62.03
C ILE A 261 13.44 -14.02 62.13
N ILE A 262 12.83 -13.65 61.01
CA ILE A 262 11.51 -13.00 60.98
C ILE A 262 10.45 -13.91 61.61
N LEU A 263 10.43 -15.20 61.25
CA LEU A 263 9.50 -16.17 61.85
C LEU A 263 9.74 -16.36 63.35
N MET A 264 10.99 -16.36 63.80
CA MET A 264 11.36 -16.38 65.22
C MET A 264 10.83 -15.16 65.96
N VAL A 265 11.07 -13.95 65.43
CA VAL A 265 10.58 -12.69 66.01
C VAL A 265 9.06 -12.67 66.04
N PHE A 266 8.39 -13.09 64.96
CA PHE A 266 6.94 -13.17 64.89
C PHE A 266 6.36 -14.20 65.87
N SER A 267 7.03 -15.34 66.05
CA SER A 267 6.63 -16.37 67.01
C SER A 267 6.75 -15.88 68.46
N ILE A 268 7.85 -15.19 68.78
CA ILE A 268 8.05 -14.55 70.10
C ILE A 268 7.00 -13.46 70.33
N TRP A 269 6.70 -12.68 69.30
CA TRP A 269 5.68 -11.64 69.35
C TRP A 269 4.29 -12.25 69.60
N LEU A 270 3.90 -13.28 68.85
CA LEU A 270 2.64 -14.02 69.06
C LEU A 270 2.57 -14.63 70.46
N TYR A 271 3.67 -15.18 70.96
CA TYR A 271 3.75 -15.74 72.31
C TYR A 271 3.51 -14.67 73.38
N ARG A 272 4.18 -13.51 73.27
CA ARG A 272 3.97 -12.37 74.17
C ARG A 272 2.55 -11.79 74.06
N HIS A 273 2.02 -11.71 72.86
CA HIS A 273 0.67 -11.20 72.61
C HIS A 273 -0.41 -12.12 73.19
N ARG A 274 -0.27 -13.45 73.06
CA ARG A 274 -1.16 -14.42 73.73
C ARG A 274 -1.07 -14.35 75.25
N LYS A 275 0.15 -14.22 75.81
CA LYS A 275 0.34 -14.12 77.26
C LYS A 275 -0.30 -12.86 77.85
N LYS A 276 -0.29 -11.74 77.14
CA LYS A 276 -0.93 -10.47 77.57
C LYS A 276 -2.46 -10.48 77.48
N ARG A 277 -3.06 -11.48 76.81
CA ARG A 277 -4.52 -11.65 76.69
C ARG A 277 -5.11 -12.62 77.72
N ASN A 278 -4.26 -13.39 78.42
CA ASN A 278 -4.65 -14.43 79.37
C ASN A 278 -4.26 -14.10 80.83
N GLY A 279 -4.02 -12.83 81.13
CA GLY A 279 -3.88 -12.29 82.49
C GLY A 279 -4.62 -10.97 82.57
#